data_AF-A0A8B6BG12-F1
#
_entry.id   AF-A0A8B6BG12-F1
#
_cell.length_a   1.000
_cell.length_b   1.000
_cell.length_c   1.000
_cell.angle_alpha   90.00
_cell.angle_beta   90.00
_cell.angle_gamma   90.00
#
_symmetry.space_group_name_H-M   'P 1'
#
loop_
_entity.id
_entity.type
_entity.pdbx_description
1 polymer ?
#
loop_
_entity_poly.entity_id
_entity_poly.type
_entity_poly.pdbx_seq_one_letter_code
_entity_poly.pdbx_strand_id
1 'polypeptide(L)'
;MNLEDEDIMIELHQEFMDYLDAKFLVDFLYNHKVLAVEDCNRIKNTEPVSERTRELLFLLPKIIPSLDLFFHALNECGYDFLANKIKDSNMYINRQHKCRLFGTNRYHLVNYRHELKRLTHSGKHDQLREEINKIRTMWEMAVQVKFKGMTENDQRGLADRYFYALDADCEFRRVIFDTTCVESDLFQRIRDLSKYTSEVNIPNMLCSARYGSAIFMANKKDFEKAHSYIKEAKQLFYLVKACRETGVVLYIEYNMFNIIYSETMLYNQREHLLELGRQAIDHFQKEKKTNPEVAEDFFRMFSLKLAHLHLGIGLFGNYLKTDVPNKDINEGKRLLKIIKDNKQMWERMEVRWEWFYYTALGRVSYLENCPNEALEKTKHALSVAENGKGNNQNEIKSSKETIKYIEDQLYLQQRRWYFCNII
;
A
#
# COMPACT_ATOMS: atom_id res chain seq x y z
N MET A 1 -29.03 16.30 -7.73
CA MET A 1 -28.35 15.14 -8.30
C MET A 1 -27.35 14.63 -7.25
N ASN A 2 -27.06 13.33 -7.15
CA ASN A 2 -25.97 12.89 -6.25
C ASN A 2 -24.60 13.05 -6.98
N LEU A 3 -23.47 12.91 -6.27
CA LEU A 3 -22.15 13.10 -6.88
C LEU A 3 -21.85 12.09 -8.00
N GLU A 4 -22.37 10.87 -7.91
CA GLU A 4 -22.18 9.82 -8.91
C GLU A 4 -22.92 10.14 -10.21
N ASP A 5 -24.13 10.69 -10.10
CA ASP A 5 -24.93 11.13 -11.22
C ASP A 5 -24.28 12.33 -11.93
N GLU A 6 -23.67 13.26 -11.18
CA GLU A 6 -22.94 14.41 -11.76
C GLU A 6 -21.71 13.95 -12.56
N ASP A 7 -20.99 12.93 -12.07
CA ASP A 7 -19.84 12.34 -12.78
C ASP A 7 -20.26 11.68 -14.10
N ILE A 8 -21.40 10.97 -14.16
CA ILE A 8 -21.95 10.40 -15.41
C ILE A 8 -22.25 11.52 -16.42
N MET A 9 -22.87 12.59 -15.94
CA MET A 9 -23.25 13.72 -16.79
C MET A 9 -22.05 14.47 -17.34
N ILE A 10 -20.93 14.51 -16.60
CA ILE A 10 -19.65 15.07 -17.05
C ILE A 10 -18.98 14.12 -18.06
N GLU A 11 -18.92 12.82 -17.80
CA GLU A 11 -18.30 11.83 -18.69
C GLU A 11 -18.97 11.83 -20.07
N LEU A 12 -20.30 11.81 -20.10
CA LEU A 12 -21.10 11.73 -21.32
C LEU A 12 -21.43 13.11 -21.92
N HIS A 13 -20.90 14.20 -21.34
CA HIS A 13 -21.24 15.57 -21.72
C HIS A 13 -21.09 15.82 -23.22
N GLN A 14 -19.93 15.44 -23.78
CA GLN A 14 -19.66 15.68 -25.20
C GLN A 14 -20.62 14.88 -26.09
N GLU A 15 -20.95 13.66 -25.70
CA GLU A 15 -21.87 12.83 -26.49
C GLU A 15 -23.31 13.33 -26.43
N PHE A 16 -23.76 13.86 -25.28
CA PHE A 16 -25.03 14.57 -25.22
C PHE A 16 -25.00 15.78 -26.16
N MET A 17 -23.95 16.58 -26.13
CA MET A 17 -23.81 17.75 -27.01
C MET A 17 -23.80 17.40 -28.50
N ASP A 18 -23.28 16.23 -28.88
CA ASP A 18 -23.15 15.79 -30.27
C ASP A 18 -24.42 15.11 -30.81
N TYR A 19 -25.19 14.43 -29.95
CA TYR A 19 -26.27 13.53 -30.40
C TYR A 19 -27.65 13.85 -29.85
N LEU A 20 -27.76 14.64 -28.77
CA LEU A 20 -29.04 14.98 -28.15
C LEU A 20 -29.56 16.29 -28.74
N ASP A 21 -30.84 16.32 -29.12
CA ASP A 21 -31.59 17.56 -29.30
C ASP A 21 -32.62 17.67 -28.16
N ALA A 22 -32.33 18.56 -27.21
CA ALA A 22 -33.16 18.72 -26.02
C ALA A 22 -34.62 19.07 -26.32
N LYS A 23 -34.96 19.58 -27.52
CA LYS A 23 -36.35 19.88 -27.91
C LYS A 23 -37.28 18.67 -27.76
N PHE A 24 -36.78 17.46 -28.00
CA PHE A 24 -37.59 16.23 -27.96
C PHE A 24 -37.83 15.71 -26.55
N LEU A 25 -37.00 16.09 -25.57
CA LEU A 25 -37.12 15.66 -24.18
C LEU A 25 -37.96 16.63 -23.34
N VAL A 26 -38.05 17.89 -23.76
CA VAL A 26 -38.66 18.97 -22.98
C VAL A 26 -40.12 18.69 -22.61
N ASP A 27 -40.91 18.10 -23.51
CA ASP A 27 -42.32 17.79 -23.24
C ASP A 27 -42.47 16.65 -22.23
N PHE A 28 -41.60 15.64 -22.32
CA PHE A 28 -41.55 14.55 -21.34
C PHE A 28 -41.19 15.09 -19.96
N LEU A 29 -40.15 15.91 -19.87
CA LEU A 29 -39.66 16.49 -18.62
C LEU A 29 -40.67 17.49 -18.03
N TYR A 30 -41.41 18.23 -18.86
CA TYR A 30 -42.52 19.08 -18.42
C TYR A 30 -43.66 18.28 -17.79
N ASN A 31 -44.11 17.21 -18.48
CA ASN A 31 -45.21 16.38 -18.01
C ASN A 31 -44.92 15.69 -16.67
N HIS A 32 -43.64 15.41 -16.40
CA HIS A 32 -43.17 14.86 -15.13
C HIS A 32 -42.78 15.94 -14.10
N LYS A 33 -43.16 17.21 -14.35
CA LYS A 33 -42.93 18.37 -13.46
C LYS A 33 -41.46 18.64 -13.15
N VAL A 34 -40.56 18.28 -14.06
CA VAL A 34 -39.12 18.55 -13.95
C VAL A 34 -38.81 19.95 -14.43
N LEU A 35 -39.40 20.36 -15.55
CA LEU A 35 -39.18 21.69 -16.14
C LEU A 35 -40.43 22.56 -15.97
N ALA A 36 -40.23 23.85 -15.72
CA ALA A 36 -41.28 24.86 -15.79
C ALA A 36 -41.59 25.23 -17.25
N VAL A 37 -42.80 25.75 -17.51
CA VAL A 37 -43.23 26.14 -18.87
C VAL A 37 -42.27 27.14 -19.50
N GLU A 38 -41.73 28.05 -18.69
CA GLU A 38 -40.79 29.08 -19.11
C GLU A 38 -39.45 28.48 -19.58
N ASP A 39 -38.93 27.48 -18.87
CA ASP A 39 -37.71 26.76 -19.25
C ASP A 39 -37.94 25.90 -20.50
N CYS A 40 -39.11 25.28 -20.61
CA CYS A 40 -39.51 24.52 -21.81
C CYS A 40 -39.53 25.41 -23.05
N ASN A 41 -40.14 26.59 -22.94
CA ASN A 41 -40.20 27.55 -24.04
C ASN A 41 -38.82 28.13 -24.35
N ARG A 42 -37.98 28.40 -23.34
CA ARG A 42 -36.60 28.84 -23.55
C ARG A 42 -35.83 27.81 -24.36
N ILE A 43 -35.80 26.56 -23.91
CA ILE A 43 -35.07 25.48 -24.59
C ILE A 43 -35.60 25.28 -26.02
N LYS A 44 -36.92 25.15 -26.22
CA LYS A 44 -37.47 24.92 -27.57
C LYS A 44 -37.13 26.02 -28.58
N ASN A 45 -36.99 27.25 -28.12
CA ASN A 45 -36.70 28.42 -28.97
C ASN A 45 -35.20 28.73 -29.10
N THR A 46 -34.32 28.07 -28.33
CA THR A 46 -32.86 28.24 -28.45
C THR A 46 -32.37 27.54 -29.72
N GLU A 47 -31.56 28.27 -30.49
CA GLU A 47 -30.75 27.76 -31.60
C GLU A 47 -29.30 28.23 -31.42
N PRO A 48 -28.29 27.44 -31.82
CA PRO A 48 -28.35 26.13 -32.49
C PRO A 48 -28.65 24.95 -31.53
N VAL A 49 -28.81 23.73 -32.08
CA VAL A 49 -29.09 22.49 -31.31
C VAL A 49 -28.11 22.28 -30.14
N SER A 50 -26.83 22.60 -30.32
CA SER A 50 -25.81 22.48 -29.28
C SER A 50 -26.09 23.40 -28.08
N GLU A 51 -26.46 24.66 -28.31
CA GLU A 51 -26.82 25.58 -27.22
C GLU A 51 -28.13 25.17 -26.54
N ARG A 52 -29.07 24.62 -27.31
CA ARG A 52 -30.31 24.06 -26.77
C ARG A 52 -30.05 22.91 -25.80
N THR A 53 -29.17 21.99 -26.19
CA THR A 53 -28.78 20.84 -25.38
C THR A 53 -27.99 21.28 -24.15
N ARG A 54 -27.08 22.26 -24.30
CA ARG A 54 -26.35 22.85 -23.17
C ARG A 54 -27.30 23.45 -22.13
N GLU A 55 -28.32 24.20 -22.55
CA GLU A 55 -29.33 24.77 -21.66
C GLU A 55 -30.03 23.70 -20.82
N LEU A 56 -30.44 22.58 -21.44
CA LEU A 56 -31.04 21.47 -20.72
C LEU A 56 -30.07 20.84 -19.72
N LEU A 57 -28.84 20.53 -20.15
CA LEU A 57 -27.81 19.92 -19.29
C LEU A 57 -27.45 20.79 -18.09
N PHE A 58 -27.50 22.12 -18.23
CA PHE A 58 -27.24 23.05 -17.13
C PHE A 58 -28.36 23.10 -16.07
N LEU A 59 -29.59 22.74 -16.45
CA LEU A 59 -30.73 22.72 -15.53
C LEU A 59 -30.84 21.39 -14.77
N LEU A 60 -30.41 20.28 -15.37
CA LEU A 60 -30.58 18.93 -14.79
C LEU A 60 -29.96 18.74 -13.38
N PRO A 61 -28.73 19.23 -13.06
CA PRO A 61 -28.17 19.07 -11.72
C PRO A 61 -28.96 19.81 -10.63
N LYS A 62 -29.64 20.90 -11.01
CA LYS A 62 -30.34 21.83 -10.10
C LYS A 62 -31.73 21.35 -9.70
N ILE A 63 -32.22 20.25 -10.29
CA ILE A 63 -33.56 19.72 -10.08
C ILE A 63 -33.42 18.29 -9.57
N ILE A 64 -34.01 17.93 -8.42
CA ILE A 64 -33.94 16.60 -7.81
C ILE A 64 -35.32 15.91 -7.92
N PRO A 65 -35.40 14.60 -8.25
CA PRO A 65 -34.33 13.68 -8.63
C PRO A 65 -34.26 13.50 -10.16
N SER A 66 -33.16 13.94 -10.79
CA SER A 66 -33.13 14.15 -12.24
C SER A 66 -32.51 13.04 -13.08
N LEU A 67 -31.60 12.18 -12.59
CA LEU A 67 -30.90 11.25 -13.49
C LEU A 67 -31.77 10.07 -13.95
N ASP A 68 -32.47 9.37 -13.04
CA ASP A 68 -33.37 8.27 -13.42
C ASP A 68 -34.47 8.73 -14.37
N LEU A 69 -35.03 9.90 -14.10
CA LEU A 69 -36.09 10.48 -14.91
C LEU A 69 -35.57 11.00 -16.26
N PHE A 70 -34.34 11.50 -16.30
CA PHE A 70 -33.65 11.86 -17.54
C PHE A 70 -33.29 10.62 -18.37
N PHE A 71 -32.86 9.53 -17.73
CA PHE A 71 -32.65 8.23 -18.36
C PHE A 71 -33.96 7.70 -18.96
N HIS A 72 -35.08 7.80 -18.25
CA HIS A 72 -36.39 7.44 -18.80
C HIS A 72 -36.78 8.33 -19.98
N ALA A 73 -36.56 9.65 -19.87
CA ALA A 73 -36.82 10.58 -20.97
C ALA A 73 -36.01 10.23 -22.23
N LEU A 74 -34.74 9.83 -22.08
CA LEU A 74 -33.90 9.43 -23.19
C LEU A 74 -34.45 8.17 -23.89
N ASN A 75 -34.85 7.14 -23.15
CA ASN A 75 -35.43 5.93 -23.76
C ASN A 75 -36.76 6.24 -24.49
N GLU A 76 -37.68 6.93 -23.82
CA GLU A 76 -39.01 7.24 -24.37
C GLU A 76 -38.95 8.15 -25.60
N CYS A 77 -37.92 9.00 -25.69
CA CYS A 77 -37.72 9.92 -26.81
C CYS A 77 -36.81 9.34 -27.93
N GLY A 78 -36.51 8.04 -27.92
CA GLY A 78 -35.77 7.37 -28.99
C GLY A 78 -34.25 7.55 -28.93
N TYR A 79 -33.71 7.98 -27.80
CA TYR A 79 -32.28 8.09 -27.50
C TYR A 79 -31.79 6.88 -26.69
N ASP A 80 -32.31 5.68 -26.99
CA ASP A 80 -31.94 4.43 -26.31
C ASP A 80 -30.43 4.19 -26.30
N PHE A 81 -29.70 4.65 -27.31
CA PHE A 81 -28.24 4.53 -27.36
C PHE A 81 -27.54 5.41 -26.30
N LEU A 82 -28.03 6.63 -26.04
CA LEU A 82 -27.52 7.49 -24.96
C LEU A 82 -27.94 6.97 -23.59
N ALA A 83 -29.18 6.47 -23.47
CA ALA A 83 -29.65 5.83 -22.26
C ALA A 83 -28.83 4.58 -21.93
N ASN A 84 -28.57 3.71 -22.92
CA ASN A 84 -27.71 2.54 -22.76
C ASN A 84 -26.29 2.96 -22.35
N LYS A 85 -25.75 4.08 -22.84
CA LYS A 85 -24.46 4.60 -22.37
C LYS A 85 -24.50 5.10 -20.94
N ILE A 86 -25.58 5.73 -20.48
CA ILE A 86 -25.76 6.05 -19.05
C ILE A 86 -25.78 4.76 -18.23
N LYS A 87 -26.50 3.72 -18.68
CA LYS A 87 -26.58 2.42 -18.00
C LYS A 87 -25.24 1.68 -17.99
N ASP A 88 -24.51 1.72 -19.10
CA ASP A 88 -23.17 1.18 -19.24
C ASP A 88 -22.20 1.96 -18.35
N SER A 89 -22.24 3.30 -18.35
CA SER A 89 -21.50 4.16 -17.41
C SER A 89 -21.85 3.83 -15.96
N ASN A 90 -23.11 3.55 -15.63
CA ASN A 90 -23.50 3.10 -14.28
C ASN A 90 -22.94 1.71 -13.92
N MET A 91 -22.82 0.80 -14.89
CA MET A 91 -22.10 -0.47 -14.73
C MET A 91 -20.57 -0.30 -14.73
N TYR A 92 -20.05 0.75 -15.38
CA TYR A 92 -18.64 1.14 -15.40
C TYR A 92 -18.24 2.00 -14.20
N ILE A 93 -19.16 2.63 -13.46
CA ILE A 93 -18.87 3.32 -12.19
C ILE A 93 -18.60 2.29 -11.08
N ASN A 94 -19.25 1.13 -11.14
CA ASN A 94 -18.83 -0.06 -10.37
C ASN A 94 -17.49 -0.67 -10.87
N ARG A 95 -16.92 -0.14 -11.96
CA ARG A 95 -15.57 -0.42 -12.47
C ARG A 95 -14.84 0.89 -12.75
N GLN A 96 -14.85 1.83 -11.78
CA GLN A 96 -14.09 3.07 -11.83
C GLN A 96 -12.79 2.84 -12.61
N HIS A 97 -12.55 3.68 -13.62
CA HIS A 97 -11.33 3.72 -14.40
C HIS A 97 -10.13 3.90 -13.46
N LYS A 98 -9.66 2.78 -12.90
CA LYS A 98 -8.45 2.76 -12.09
C LYS A 98 -7.35 3.32 -12.95
N CYS A 99 -6.70 4.39 -12.51
CA CYS A 99 -5.73 5.15 -13.30
C CYS A 99 -4.82 4.20 -14.09
N ARG A 100 -4.55 4.53 -15.35
CA ARG A 100 -3.41 3.93 -16.07
C ARG A 100 -2.16 4.36 -15.32
N LEU A 101 -1.77 3.54 -14.36
CA LEU A 101 -0.71 3.79 -13.39
C LEU A 101 0.59 4.18 -14.08
N PHE A 102 0.94 5.47 -13.99
CA PHE A 102 2.10 6.11 -14.61
C PHE A 102 2.13 5.91 -16.14
N GLY A 103 2.63 6.89 -16.88
CA GLY A 103 2.89 6.73 -18.31
C GLY A 103 3.92 5.61 -18.59
N THR A 104 4.59 5.70 -19.74
CA THR A 104 5.67 4.79 -20.14
C THR A 104 6.82 4.62 -19.13
N ASN A 105 6.91 5.47 -18.09
CA ASN A 105 7.97 5.47 -17.07
C ASN A 105 7.72 4.61 -15.81
N ARG A 106 6.57 3.94 -15.64
CA ARG A 106 6.26 3.13 -14.43
C ARG A 106 7.40 2.15 -14.09
N TYR A 107 7.88 1.43 -15.10
CA TYR A 107 8.93 0.43 -14.96
C TYR A 107 10.18 1.02 -14.30
N HIS A 108 10.66 2.17 -14.78
CA HIS A 108 11.86 2.81 -14.24
C HIS A 108 11.67 3.30 -12.80
N LEU A 109 10.51 3.86 -12.48
CA LEU A 109 10.23 4.38 -11.14
C LEU A 109 10.10 3.28 -10.10
N VAL A 110 9.42 2.17 -10.44
CA VAL A 110 9.28 1.00 -9.56
C VAL A 110 10.65 0.38 -9.28
N ASN A 111 11.50 0.22 -10.30
CA ASN A 111 12.85 -0.31 -10.11
C ASN A 111 13.73 0.63 -9.29
N TYR A 112 13.71 1.94 -9.58
CA TYR A 112 14.41 2.94 -8.78
C TYR A 112 14.00 2.87 -7.30
N ARG A 113 12.70 2.83 -7.02
CA ARG A 113 12.22 2.73 -5.63
C ARG A 113 12.63 1.41 -4.97
N HIS A 114 12.63 0.32 -5.73
CA HIS A 114 13.06 -1.00 -5.26
C HIS A 114 14.55 -1.02 -4.91
N GLU A 115 15.40 -0.40 -5.70
CA GLU A 115 16.83 -0.24 -5.39
C GLU A 115 17.02 0.46 -4.04
N LEU A 116 16.32 1.57 -3.79
CA LEU A 116 16.36 2.26 -2.49
C LEU A 116 15.87 1.39 -1.32
N LYS A 117 14.84 0.56 -1.56
CA LYS A 117 14.39 -0.46 -0.58
C LYS A 117 15.53 -1.43 -0.27
N ARG A 118 16.23 -1.94 -1.30
CA ARG A 118 17.33 -2.89 -1.10
C ARG A 118 18.47 -2.26 -0.29
N LEU A 119 18.80 -0.99 -0.51
CA LEU A 119 19.80 -0.28 0.30
C LEU A 119 19.39 -0.24 1.79
N THR A 120 18.11 0.07 2.05
CA THR A 120 17.52 0.10 3.39
C THR A 120 17.65 -1.27 4.09
N HIS A 121 17.19 -2.34 3.44
CA HIS A 121 17.18 -3.68 4.06
C HIS A 121 18.55 -4.37 4.07
N SER A 122 19.52 -3.89 3.29
CA SER A 122 20.90 -4.37 3.29
C SER A 122 21.80 -3.63 4.30
N GLY A 123 21.27 -2.65 5.03
CA GLY A 123 22.04 -1.84 5.97
C GLY A 123 22.99 -0.83 5.30
N LYS A 124 22.80 -0.52 4.00
CA LYS A 124 23.62 0.43 3.24
C LYS A 124 23.09 1.86 3.38
N HIS A 125 22.95 2.31 4.62
CA HIS A 125 22.25 3.57 4.94
C HIS A 125 22.97 4.83 4.44
N ASP A 126 24.31 4.81 4.37
CA ASP A 126 25.07 5.93 3.81
C ASP A 126 24.77 6.12 2.32
N GLN A 127 24.78 5.05 1.54
CA GLN A 127 24.43 5.08 0.11
C GLN A 127 22.98 5.51 -0.10
N LEU A 128 22.06 5.04 0.75
CA LEU A 128 20.66 5.48 0.72
C LEU A 128 20.56 7.01 0.92
N ARG A 129 21.25 7.55 1.92
CA ARG A 129 21.27 8.99 2.20
C ARG A 129 21.87 9.79 1.06
N GLU A 130 22.94 9.29 0.46
CA GLU A 130 23.58 9.91 -0.70
C GLU A 130 22.62 10.02 -1.89
N GLU A 131 21.93 8.94 -2.24
CA GLU A 131 20.95 8.93 -3.33
C GLU A 131 19.74 9.85 -3.06
N ILE A 132 19.23 9.87 -1.83
CA ILE A 132 18.15 10.79 -1.44
C ILE A 132 18.62 12.24 -1.54
N ASN A 133 19.82 12.55 -1.01
CA ASN A 133 20.37 13.90 -1.04
C ASN A 133 20.62 14.37 -2.48
N LYS A 134 21.10 13.49 -3.36
CA LYS A 134 21.33 13.80 -4.78
C LYS A 134 20.05 14.25 -5.47
N ILE A 135 18.96 13.49 -5.33
CA ILE A 135 17.68 13.87 -5.93
C ILE A 135 17.06 15.10 -5.27
N ARG A 136 17.23 15.26 -3.94
CA ARG A 136 16.81 16.48 -3.24
C ARG A 136 17.50 17.70 -3.83
N THR A 137 18.83 17.68 -3.98
CA THR A 137 19.58 18.81 -4.54
C THR A 137 19.13 19.12 -5.96
N MET A 138 18.89 18.11 -6.80
CA MET A 138 18.36 18.31 -8.16
C MET A 138 16.99 19.00 -8.14
N TRP A 139 16.08 18.58 -7.26
CA TRP A 139 14.76 19.20 -7.11
C TRP A 139 14.87 20.64 -6.61
N GLU A 140 15.66 20.89 -5.57
CA GLU A 140 15.85 22.23 -5.00
C GLU A 140 16.44 23.21 -6.04
N MET A 141 17.43 22.78 -6.82
CA MET A 141 17.99 23.57 -7.92
C MET A 141 16.95 23.87 -9.00
N ALA A 142 16.15 22.88 -9.39
CA ALA A 142 15.08 23.05 -10.38
C ALA A 142 14.03 24.07 -9.90
N VAL A 143 13.63 24.00 -8.63
CA VAL A 143 12.70 24.97 -8.02
C VAL A 143 13.29 26.37 -7.98
N GLN A 144 14.57 26.52 -7.61
CA GLN A 144 15.26 27.82 -7.55
C GLN A 144 15.26 28.54 -8.90
N VAL A 145 15.48 27.81 -9.99
CA VAL A 145 15.43 28.36 -11.35
C VAL A 145 14.01 28.39 -11.96
N LYS A 146 12.98 28.14 -11.14
CA LYS A 146 11.56 28.05 -11.55
C LYS A 146 11.34 27.11 -12.74
N PHE A 147 12.05 25.97 -12.74
CA PHE A 147 12.02 24.96 -13.79
C PHE A 147 12.39 25.48 -15.19
N LYS A 148 13.12 26.61 -15.28
CA LYS A 148 13.54 27.19 -16.55
C LYS A 148 14.39 26.19 -17.34
N GLY A 149 13.95 25.85 -18.56
CA GLY A 149 14.65 24.92 -19.45
C GLY A 149 14.27 23.46 -19.27
N MET A 150 13.30 23.13 -18.40
CA MET A 150 12.74 21.78 -18.27
C MET A 150 11.41 21.66 -19.00
N THR A 151 11.17 20.50 -19.63
CA THR A 151 9.82 20.19 -20.12
C THR A 151 8.92 19.77 -18.96
N GLU A 152 7.60 19.81 -19.16
CA GLU A 152 6.64 19.34 -18.15
C GLU A 152 6.85 17.85 -17.80
N ASN A 153 7.21 17.03 -18.79
CA ASN A 153 7.53 15.61 -18.57
C ASN A 153 8.79 15.42 -17.72
N ASP A 154 9.82 16.23 -17.95
CA ASP A 154 11.05 16.19 -17.12
C ASP A 154 10.77 16.63 -15.69
N GLN A 155 9.95 17.68 -15.53
CA GLN A 155 9.53 18.16 -14.22
C GLN A 155 8.76 17.08 -13.45
N ARG A 156 7.76 16.45 -14.08
CA ARG A 156 6.99 15.35 -13.48
C ARG A 156 7.88 14.14 -13.16
N GLY A 157 8.78 13.77 -14.06
CA GLY A 157 9.72 12.67 -13.84
C GLY A 157 10.69 12.92 -12.68
N LEU A 158 11.16 14.16 -12.50
CA LEU A 158 11.99 14.55 -11.35
C LEU A 158 11.16 14.53 -10.05
N ALA A 159 9.93 15.04 -10.08
CA ALA A 159 9.02 15.00 -8.93
C ALA A 159 8.71 13.56 -8.50
N ASP A 160 8.41 12.67 -9.45
CA ASP A 160 8.15 11.25 -9.17
C ASP A 160 9.35 10.56 -8.50
N ARG A 161 10.57 10.81 -9.01
CA ARG A 161 11.81 10.27 -8.41
C ARG A 161 12.02 10.84 -7.01
N TYR A 162 11.81 12.14 -6.82
CA TYR A 162 11.98 12.76 -5.51
C TYR A 162 10.95 12.24 -4.50
N PHE A 163 9.70 12.03 -4.94
CA PHE A 163 8.67 11.39 -4.13
C PHE A 163 9.11 9.99 -3.68
N TYR A 164 9.60 9.15 -4.59
CA TYR A 164 10.06 7.81 -4.22
C TYR A 164 11.30 7.82 -3.32
N ALA A 165 12.17 8.84 -3.43
CA ALA A 165 13.26 9.05 -2.48
C ALA A 165 12.74 9.38 -1.07
N LEU A 166 11.71 10.24 -0.96
CA LEU A 166 11.05 10.55 0.31
C LEU A 166 10.28 9.34 0.89
N ASP A 167 9.59 8.55 0.07
CA ASP A 167 8.98 7.28 0.50
C ASP A 167 10.05 6.27 0.98
N ALA A 168 11.24 6.29 0.40
CA ALA A 168 12.37 5.49 0.87
C ALA A 168 12.89 5.94 2.24
N ASP A 169 12.99 7.24 2.49
CA ASP A 169 13.36 7.75 3.82
C ASP A 169 12.30 7.40 4.88
N CYS A 170 11.02 7.51 4.53
CA CYS A 170 9.89 7.00 5.31
C CYS A 170 10.08 5.52 5.72
N GLU A 171 10.37 4.66 4.74
CA GLU A 171 10.60 3.24 4.96
C GLU A 171 11.82 2.99 5.85
N PHE A 172 12.91 3.73 5.63
CA PHE A 172 14.12 3.65 6.43
C PHE A 172 13.88 4.01 7.89
N ARG A 173 13.23 5.14 8.17
CA ARG A 173 12.83 5.56 9.52
C ARG A 173 11.95 4.51 10.21
N ARG A 174 11.02 3.90 9.48
CA ARG A 174 10.20 2.78 9.98
C ARG A 174 11.03 1.53 10.28
N VAL A 175 11.99 1.20 9.42
CA VAL A 175 12.90 0.04 9.56
C VAL A 175 13.74 0.18 10.83
N ILE A 176 14.30 1.35 11.11
CA ILE A 176 15.06 1.61 12.33
C ILE A 176 14.19 1.94 13.55
N PHE A 177 12.86 1.96 13.36
CA PHE A 177 11.87 2.30 14.39
C PHE A 177 12.10 3.69 15.02
N ASP A 178 12.31 4.70 14.18
CA ASP A 178 12.46 6.10 14.58
C ASP A 178 11.14 6.68 15.11
N THR A 179 11.05 6.85 16.43
CA THR A 179 9.85 7.34 17.12
C THR A 179 9.63 8.85 16.94
N THR A 180 10.62 9.60 16.43
CA THR A 180 10.48 11.05 16.17
C THR A 180 10.07 11.36 14.72
N CYS A 181 9.94 10.33 13.88
CA CYS A 181 9.57 10.46 12.47
C CYS A 181 8.31 11.32 12.24
N VAL A 182 7.32 11.22 13.15
CA VAL A 182 6.06 11.98 13.08
C VAL A 182 6.24 13.51 13.15
N GLU A 183 7.34 13.98 13.74
CA GLU A 183 7.69 15.41 13.89
C GLU A 183 8.48 15.94 12.69
N SER A 184 8.88 15.06 11.77
CA SER A 184 9.64 15.45 10.58
C SER A 184 8.78 16.22 9.58
N ASP A 185 9.41 17.19 8.92
CA ASP A 185 8.84 17.90 7.77
C ASP A 185 8.67 17.02 6.52
N LEU A 186 9.10 15.76 6.57
CA LEU A 186 9.05 14.82 5.46
C LEU A 186 7.64 14.63 4.90
N PHE A 187 6.62 14.51 5.76
CA PHE A 187 5.23 14.36 5.31
C PHE A 187 4.72 15.63 4.62
N GLN A 188 5.14 16.81 5.10
CA GLN A 188 4.79 18.06 4.45
C GLN A 188 5.44 18.16 3.07
N ARG A 189 6.73 17.80 2.96
CA ARG A 189 7.43 17.75 1.66
C ARG A 189 6.76 16.82 0.67
N ILE A 190 6.30 15.63 1.10
CA ILE A 190 5.56 14.71 0.22
C ILE A 190 4.25 15.33 -0.26
N ARG A 191 3.49 15.98 0.62
CA ARG A 191 2.24 16.67 0.26
C ARG A 191 2.47 17.83 -0.70
N ASP A 192 3.51 18.62 -0.48
CA ASP A 192 3.85 19.76 -1.35
C ASP A 192 4.30 19.29 -2.74
N LEU A 193 4.93 18.11 -2.80
CA LEU A 193 5.43 17.50 -4.02
C LEU A 193 4.33 16.83 -4.86
N SER A 194 3.24 16.35 -4.25
CA SER A 194 2.23 15.51 -4.91
C SER A 194 1.52 16.20 -6.09
N LYS A 195 1.42 17.52 -6.08
CA LYS A 195 0.85 18.29 -7.21
C LYS A 195 1.76 18.34 -8.44
N TYR A 196 3.03 17.97 -8.30
CA TYR A 196 4.01 17.95 -9.39
C TYR A 196 4.28 16.54 -9.92
N THR A 197 3.78 15.50 -9.25
CA THR A 197 3.97 14.11 -9.70
C THR A 197 3.07 13.81 -10.90
N SER A 198 3.40 12.73 -11.62
CA SER A 198 2.58 12.30 -12.76
C SER A 198 1.26 11.62 -12.34
N GLU A 199 1.16 11.22 -11.07
CA GLU A 199 -0.04 10.64 -10.46
C GLU A 199 -0.14 11.14 -9.01
N VAL A 200 -1.22 11.85 -8.67
CA VAL A 200 -1.39 12.49 -7.36
C VAL A 200 -1.90 11.51 -6.30
N ASN A 201 -2.63 10.47 -6.71
CA ASN A 201 -3.27 9.54 -5.78
C ASN A 201 -2.25 8.68 -5.04
N ILE A 202 -1.16 8.28 -5.70
CA ILE A 202 -0.12 7.44 -5.08
C ILE A 202 0.62 8.17 -3.96
N PRO A 203 1.17 9.39 -4.18
CA PRO A 203 1.80 10.14 -3.10
C PRO A 203 0.87 10.40 -1.93
N ASN A 204 -0.39 10.77 -2.19
CA ASN A 204 -1.36 11.03 -1.12
C ASN A 204 -1.68 9.76 -0.32
N MET A 205 -1.90 8.63 -1.01
CA MET A 205 -2.14 7.32 -0.39
C MET A 205 -0.97 6.87 0.48
N LEU A 206 0.25 6.88 -0.09
CA LEU A 206 1.43 6.47 0.66
C LEU A 206 1.73 7.45 1.79
N CYS A 207 1.61 8.77 1.59
CA CYS A 207 1.80 9.75 2.65
C CYS A 207 0.88 9.49 3.85
N SER A 208 -0.40 9.24 3.60
CA SER A 208 -1.38 8.94 4.66
C SER A 208 -1.02 7.67 5.40
N ALA A 209 -0.72 6.59 4.67
CA ALA A 209 -0.32 5.32 5.28
C ALA A 209 0.96 5.44 6.12
N ARG A 210 1.97 6.15 5.60
CA ARG A 210 3.25 6.40 6.29
C ARG A 210 3.08 7.26 7.53
N TYR A 211 2.23 8.29 7.45
CA TYR A 211 1.96 9.17 8.58
C TYR A 211 1.24 8.42 9.71
N GLY A 212 0.24 7.60 9.37
CA GLY A 212 -0.41 6.69 10.33
C GLY A 212 0.60 5.77 11.02
N SER A 213 1.50 5.14 10.23
CA SER A 213 2.59 4.34 10.80
C SER A 213 3.49 5.13 11.76
N ALA A 214 3.82 6.38 11.45
CA ALA A 214 4.69 7.21 12.28
C ALA A 214 4.02 7.62 13.59
N ILE A 215 2.73 7.97 13.58
CA ILE A 215 1.92 8.21 14.79
C ILE A 215 1.98 6.97 15.69
N PHE A 216 1.72 5.79 15.13
CA PHE A 216 1.70 4.55 15.90
C PHE A 216 3.07 4.18 16.50
N MET A 217 4.16 4.39 15.74
CA MET A 217 5.52 4.16 16.26
C MET A 217 5.89 5.13 17.38
N ALA A 218 5.48 6.40 17.27
CA ALA A 218 5.72 7.41 18.30
C ALA A 218 4.96 7.07 19.60
N ASN A 219 3.70 6.66 19.47
CA ASN A 219 2.88 6.25 20.61
C ASN A 219 1.87 5.17 20.21
N LYS A 220 2.10 3.94 20.67
CA LYS A 220 1.22 2.80 20.38
C LYS A 220 -0.22 2.98 20.89
N LYS A 221 -0.44 3.81 21.91
CA LYS A 221 -1.78 4.10 22.44
C LYS A 221 -2.66 4.84 21.43
N ASP A 222 -2.06 5.49 20.44
CA ASP A 222 -2.76 6.22 19.38
C ASP A 222 -3.13 5.31 18.19
N PHE A 223 -3.30 4.00 18.42
CA PHE A 223 -3.60 3.02 17.38
C PHE A 223 -4.82 3.41 16.54
N GLU A 224 -5.94 3.78 17.14
CA GLU A 224 -7.17 4.13 16.40
C GLU A 224 -6.96 5.35 15.48
N LYS A 225 -6.28 6.38 15.99
CA LYS A 225 -5.92 7.58 15.21
C LYS A 225 -4.95 7.22 14.09
N ALA A 226 -3.93 6.41 14.36
CA ALA A 226 -3.00 5.95 13.34
C ALA A 226 -3.72 5.11 12.26
N HIS A 227 -4.64 4.24 12.67
CA HIS A 227 -5.37 3.34 11.77
C HIS A 227 -6.39 4.09 10.91
N SER A 228 -6.95 5.21 11.36
CA SER A 228 -7.83 6.04 10.52
C SER A 228 -7.12 6.54 9.26
N TYR A 229 -5.84 6.96 9.36
CA TYR A 229 -5.04 7.33 8.19
C TYR A 229 -4.75 6.15 7.25
N ILE A 230 -4.65 4.93 7.78
CA ILE A 230 -4.55 3.73 6.94
C ILE A 230 -5.87 3.48 6.20
N LYS A 231 -7.02 3.67 6.88
CA LYS A 231 -8.34 3.56 6.25
C LYS A 231 -8.52 4.60 5.14
N GLU A 232 -8.11 5.85 5.37
CA GLU A 232 -8.08 6.90 4.34
C GLU A 232 -7.19 6.50 3.14
N ALA A 233 -6.00 5.95 3.39
CA ALA A 233 -5.15 5.44 2.31
C ALA A 233 -5.82 4.30 1.53
N LYS A 234 -6.52 3.39 2.22
CA LYS A 234 -7.23 2.27 1.60
C LYS A 234 -8.47 2.71 0.83
N GLN A 235 -9.09 3.83 1.17
CA GLN A 235 -10.14 4.41 0.33
C GLN A 235 -9.58 4.63 -1.08
N LEU A 236 -8.38 5.19 -1.25
CA LEU A 236 -7.78 5.42 -2.57
C LEU A 236 -7.52 4.14 -3.42
N PHE A 237 -7.73 2.93 -2.89
CA PHE A 237 -7.70 1.69 -3.69
C PHE A 237 -8.80 1.62 -4.75
N TYR A 238 -9.86 2.42 -4.61
CA TYR A 238 -10.88 2.55 -5.66
C TYR A 238 -10.30 3.26 -6.91
N LEU A 239 -9.36 4.20 -6.73
CA LEU A 239 -8.67 4.92 -7.80
C LEU A 239 -7.42 4.22 -8.32
N VAL A 240 -6.76 3.42 -7.47
CA VAL A 240 -5.43 2.85 -7.75
C VAL A 240 -5.54 1.34 -7.97
N LYS A 241 -5.05 0.83 -9.12
CA LYS A 241 -4.97 -0.62 -9.34
C LYS A 241 -4.08 -1.29 -8.29
N ALA A 242 -4.40 -2.55 -7.96
CA ALA A 242 -3.53 -3.39 -7.16
C ALA A 242 -2.13 -3.42 -7.80
N CYS A 243 -1.12 -3.10 -6.99
CA CYS A 243 0.25 -2.88 -7.41
C CYS A 243 1.19 -2.85 -6.19
N ARG A 244 2.48 -2.57 -6.39
CA ARG A 244 3.44 -2.42 -5.29
C ARG A 244 2.98 -1.39 -4.24
N GLU A 245 2.53 -0.22 -4.65
CA GLU A 245 2.18 0.87 -3.73
C GLU A 245 1.00 0.51 -2.82
N THR A 246 -0.06 -0.07 -3.38
CA THR A 246 -1.22 -0.54 -2.58
C THR A 246 -0.83 -1.71 -1.68
N GLY A 247 0.07 -2.60 -2.14
CA GLY A 247 0.67 -3.65 -1.29
C GLY A 247 1.45 -3.08 -0.10
N VAL A 248 2.13 -1.93 -0.26
CA VAL A 248 2.83 -1.24 0.84
C VAL A 248 1.86 -0.70 1.88
N VAL A 249 0.68 -0.22 1.49
CA VAL A 249 -0.35 0.21 2.46
C VAL A 249 -0.80 -0.96 3.33
N LEU A 250 -1.11 -2.10 2.71
CA LEU A 250 -1.46 -3.34 3.42
C LEU A 250 -0.31 -3.83 4.31
N TYR A 251 0.93 -3.65 3.85
CA TYR A 251 2.12 -3.98 4.63
C TYR A 251 2.27 -3.13 5.89
N ILE A 252 2.00 -1.83 5.79
CA ILE A 252 2.02 -0.94 6.94
C ILE A 252 0.96 -1.37 7.95
N GLU A 253 -0.27 -1.61 7.49
CA GLU A 253 -1.37 -2.10 8.32
C GLU A 253 -1.01 -3.41 9.03
N TYR A 254 -0.46 -4.38 8.28
CA TYR A 254 0.01 -5.65 8.82
C TYR A 254 1.01 -5.45 9.97
N ASN A 255 2.00 -4.56 9.83
CA ASN A 255 2.98 -4.35 10.89
C ASN A 255 2.36 -3.70 12.14
N MET A 256 1.42 -2.78 11.97
CA MET A 256 0.72 -2.15 13.09
C MET A 256 -0.03 -3.21 13.91
N PHE A 257 -0.83 -4.05 13.24
CA PHE A 257 -1.53 -5.14 13.90
C PHE A 257 -0.59 -6.21 14.47
N ASN A 258 0.54 -6.48 13.83
CA ASN A 258 1.52 -7.47 14.33
C ASN A 258 2.15 -7.00 15.66
N ILE A 259 2.41 -5.70 15.81
CA ILE A 259 2.87 -5.13 17.09
C ILE A 259 1.81 -5.35 18.19
N ILE A 260 0.53 -5.05 17.92
CA ILE A 260 -0.56 -5.27 18.88
C ILE A 260 -0.74 -6.76 19.21
N TYR A 261 -0.67 -7.61 18.20
CA TYR A 261 -0.74 -9.06 18.36
C TYR A 261 0.41 -9.60 19.20
N SER A 262 1.63 -9.06 19.04
CA SER A 262 2.79 -9.46 19.84
C SER A 262 2.60 -9.17 21.34
N GLU A 263 1.73 -8.23 21.70
CA GLU A 263 1.41 -7.86 23.08
C GLU A 263 0.20 -8.62 23.64
N THR A 264 -0.82 -8.85 22.81
CA THR A 264 -2.12 -9.39 23.25
C THR A 264 -2.34 -10.87 22.90
N MET A 265 -1.68 -11.36 21.84
CA MET A 265 -1.69 -12.76 21.38
C MET A 265 -3.09 -13.33 21.10
N LEU A 266 -4.06 -12.49 20.69
CA LEU A 266 -5.44 -12.91 20.43
C LEU A 266 -5.58 -13.66 19.09
N TYR A 267 -6.34 -14.77 19.09
CA TYR A 267 -6.51 -15.63 17.91
C TYR A 267 -7.15 -14.91 16.70
N ASN A 268 -8.19 -14.11 16.92
CA ASN A 268 -8.87 -13.36 15.85
C ASN A 268 -7.94 -12.37 15.13
N GLN A 269 -6.98 -11.78 15.84
CA GLN A 269 -5.98 -10.89 15.24
C GLN A 269 -5.00 -11.66 14.35
N ARG A 270 -4.68 -12.91 14.68
CA ARG A 270 -3.81 -13.76 13.87
C ARG A 270 -4.43 -14.07 12.51
N GLU A 271 -5.70 -14.48 12.47
CA GLU A 271 -6.39 -14.74 11.19
C GLU A 271 -6.49 -13.48 10.33
N HIS A 272 -6.76 -12.33 10.96
CA HIS A 272 -6.74 -11.04 10.26
C HIS A 272 -5.36 -10.72 9.66
N LEU A 273 -4.28 -10.97 10.40
CA LEU A 273 -2.91 -10.79 9.92
C LEU A 273 -2.57 -11.74 8.75
N LEU A 274 -3.01 -12.99 8.79
CA LEU A 274 -2.83 -13.94 7.69
C LEU A 274 -3.52 -13.44 6.42
N GLU A 275 -4.75 -12.95 6.55
CA GLU A 275 -5.52 -12.39 5.43
C GLU A 275 -4.85 -11.15 4.85
N LEU A 276 -4.45 -10.18 5.70
CA LEU A 276 -3.70 -9.00 5.26
C LEU A 276 -2.41 -9.37 4.53
N GLY A 277 -1.67 -10.37 5.03
CA GLY A 277 -0.45 -10.84 4.41
C GLY A 277 -0.67 -11.46 3.03
N ARG A 278 -1.75 -12.23 2.84
CA ARG A 278 -2.13 -12.78 1.53
C ARG A 278 -2.54 -11.70 0.55
N GLN A 279 -3.38 -10.75 0.97
CA GLN A 279 -3.77 -9.62 0.13
C GLN A 279 -2.56 -8.79 -0.31
N ALA A 280 -1.62 -8.53 0.60
CA ALA A 280 -0.41 -7.81 0.26
C ALA A 280 0.41 -8.56 -0.81
N ILE A 281 0.59 -9.87 -0.68
CA ILE A 281 1.24 -10.71 -1.70
C ILE A 281 0.53 -10.57 -3.05
N ASP A 282 -0.80 -10.67 -3.09
CA ASP A 282 -1.57 -10.58 -4.33
C ASP A 282 -1.38 -9.23 -5.04
N HIS A 283 -1.24 -8.15 -4.27
CA HIS A 283 -0.95 -6.81 -4.80
C HIS A 283 0.47 -6.73 -5.37
N PHE A 284 1.48 -7.24 -4.67
CA PHE A 284 2.86 -7.26 -5.19
C PHE A 284 3.01 -8.13 -6.44
N GLN A 285 2.28 -9.25 -6.52
CA GLN A 285 2.30 -10.13 -7.68
C GLN A 285 1.76 -9.47 -8.95
N LYS A 286 1.03 -8.34 -8.86
CA LYS A 286 0.64 -7.57 -10.04
C LYS A 286 1.84 -6.99 -10.80
N GLU A 287 2.97 -6.82 -10.13
CA GLU A 287 4.22 -6.40 -10.77
C GLU A 287 4.91 -7.51 -11.55
N LYS A 288 4.54 -8.79 -11.37
CA LYS A 288 5.31 -9.94 -11.89
C LYS A 288 5.58 -9.89 -13.40
N LYS A 289 4.62 -9.36 -14.17
CA LYS A 289 4.74 -9.28 -15.63
C LYS A 289 5.77 -8.23 -16.08
N THR A 290 5.89 -7.13 -15.35
CA THR A 290 6.73 -5.98 -15.73
C THR A 290 8.02 -5.91 -14.94
N ASN A 291 7.97 -6.26 -13.66
CA ASN A 291 9.08 -6.19 -12.71
C ASN A 291 9.14 -7.51 -11.90
N PRO A 292 9.54 -8.65 -12.53
CA PRO A 292 9.52 -9.96 -11.88
C PRO A 292 10.36 -9.99 -10.61
N GLU A 293 11.54 -9.36 -10.62
CA GLU A 293 12.43 -9.31 -9.46
C GLU A 293 11.80 -8.61 -8.26
N VAL A 294 11.08 -7.51 -8.52
CA VAL A 294 10.35 -6.75 -7.50
C VAL A 294 9.28 -7.64 -6.89
N ALA A 295 8.45 -8.28 -7.72
CA ALA A 295 7.38 -9.17 -7.25
C ALA A 295 7.93 -10.33 -6.40
N GLU A 296 9.05 -10.93 -6.80
CA GLU A 296 9.71 -12.01 -6.07
C GLU A 296 10.29 -11.56 -4.73
N ASP A 297 10.97 -10.40 -4.69
CA ASP A 297 11.55 -9.87 -3.45
C ASP A 297 10.46 -9.53 -2.41
N PHE A 298 9.34 -8.97 -2.86
CA PHE A 298 8.19 -8.71 -1.98
C PHE A 298 7.47 -10.01 -1.57
N PHE A 299 7.38 -11.00 -2.46
CA PHE A 299 6.87 -12.33 -2.10
C PHE A 299 7.71 -13.00 -1.03
N ARG A 300 9.06 -12.99 -1.18
CA ARG A 300 10.00 -13.49 -0.16
C ARG A 300 9.77 -12.80 1.17
N MET A 301 9.71 -11.46 1.16
CA MET A 301 9.51 -10.64 2.35
C MET A 301 8.25 -11.04 3.12
N PHE A 302 7.12 -11.18 2.42
CA PHE A 302 5.87 -11.55 3.06
C PHE A 302 5.80 -13.03 3.44
N SER A 303 6.40 -13.93 2.66
CA SER A 303 6.51 -15.34 3.03
C SER A 303 7.27 -15.52 4.35
N LEU A 304 8.33 -14.74 4.58
CA LEU A 304 9.02 -14.69 5.87
C LEU A 304 8.11 -14.18 6.99
N LYS A 305 7.36 -13.09 6.76
CA LYS A 305 6.44 -12.54 7.76
C LYS A 305 5.31 -13.51 8.13
N LEU A 306 4.77 -14.21 7.14
CA LEU A 306 3.77 -15.25 7.37
C LEU A 306 4.39 -16.44 8.14
N ALA A 307 5.61 -16.88 7.78
CA ALA A 307 6.32 -17.90 8.53
C ALA A 307 6.52 -17.49 9.99
N HIS A 308 6.91 -16.24 10.24
CA HIS A 308 7.05 -15.67 11.59
C HIS A 308 5.74 -15.71 12.37
N LEU A 309 4.64 -15.31 11.75
CA LEU A 309 3.32 -15.36 12.37
C LEU A 309 2.88 -16.79 12.70
N HIS A 310 3.12 -17.76 11.81
CA HIS A 310 2.87 -19.17 12.09
C HIS A 310 3.73 -19.70 13.25
N LEU A 311 4.99 -19.30 13.31
CA LEU A 311 5.96 -19.79 14.31
C LEU A 311 5.89 -19.05 15.66
N GLY A 312 4.95 -18.12 15.83
CA GLY A 312 4.82 -17.31 17.04
C GLY A 312 6.04 -16.41 17.25
N ILE A 313 6.47 -15.71 16.19
CA ILE A 313 7.59 -14.77 16.21
C ILE A 313 7.04 -13.36 16.02
N GLY A 314 7.40 -12.44 16.92
CA GLY A 314 6.99 -11.04 16.85
C GLY A 314 7.70 -10.26 15.75
N LEU A 315 7.25 -9.02 15.53
CA LEU A 315 7.78 -8.15 14.47
C LEU A 315 9.31 -7.99 14.50
N PHE A 316 9.91 -7.95 15.70
CA PHE A 316 11.35 -7.79 15.91
C PHE A 316 12.07 -9.12 16.16
N GLY A 317 11.47 -10.26 15.80
CA GLY A 317 12.14 -11.56 15.85
C GLY A 317 12.13 -12.23 17.23
N ASN A 318 11.52 -11.61 18.23
CA ASN A 318 11.36 -12.20 19.57
C ASN A 318 10.36 -13.36 19.55
N TYR A 319 10.64 -14.42 20.30
CA TYR A 319 9.72 -15.55 20.44
C TYR A 319 8.56 -15.16 21.35
N LEU A 320 7.35 -15.24 20.82
CA LEU A 320 6.12 -15.02 21.57
C LEU A 320 5.86 -16.20 22.51
N LYS A 321 5.32 -15.91 23.68
CA LYS A 321 4.91 -16.90 24.68
C LYS A 321 3.54 -17.49 24.33
N THR A 322 3.44 -18.03 23.12
CA THR A 322 2.23 -18.65 22.58
C THR A 322 2.50 -20.11 22.25
N ASP A 323 1.50 -20.97 22.47
CA ASP A 323 1.54 -22.33 21.96
C ASP A 323 1.47 -22.32 20.44
N VAL A 324 2.39 -23.05 19.80
CA VAL A 324 2.46 -23.15 18.35
C VAL A 324 2.08 -24.57 17.94
N PRO A 325 0.91 -24.79 17.31
CA PRO A 325 0.47 -26.13 16.93
C PRO A 325 1.32 -26.67 15.76
N ASN A 326 1.45 -27.99 15.67
CA ASN A 326 2.23 -28.67 14.62
C ASN A 326 1.84 -28.24 13.19
N LYS A 327 0.56 -27.94 12.95
CA LYS A 327 0.09 -27.43 11.64
C LYS A 327 0.83 -26.14 11.24
N ASP A 328 1.08 -25.26 12.20
CA ASP A 328 1.71 -23.97 11.97
C ASP A 328 3.23 -24.11 11.87
N ILE A 329 3.83 -25.03 12.63
CA ILE A 329 5.24 -25.41 12.45
C ILE A 329 5.48 -25.90 11.01
N ASN A 330 4.63 -26.81 10.53
CA ASN A 330 4.73 -27.35 9.17
C ASN A 330 4.56 -26.26 8.10
N GLU A 331 3.61 -25.34 8.29
CA GLU A 331 3.39 -24.24 7.36
C GLU A 331 4.56 -23.25 7.36
N GLY A 332 5.11 -22.91 8.54
CA GLY A 332 6.34 -22.12 8.66
C GLY A 332 7.51 -22.78 7.91
N LYS A 333 7.73 -24.09 8.11
CA LYS A 333 8.77 -24.85 7.38
C LYS A 333 8.54 -24.84 5.87
N ARG A 334 7.29 -24.98 5.41
CA ARG A 334 6.93 -24.93 3.99
C ARG A 334 7.31 -23.58 3.37
N LEU A 335 6.99 -22.48 4.04
CA LEU A 335 7.32 -21.13 3.57
C LEU A 335 8.84 -20.88 3.53
N LEU A 336 9.58 -21.31 4.56
CA LEU A 336 11.04 -21.22 4.58
C LEU A 336 11.67 -22.04 3.45
N LYS A 337 11.14 -23.25 3.20
CA LYS A 337 11.59 -24.11 2.10
C LYS A 337 11.40 -23.46 0.74
N ILE A 338 10.25 -22.84 0.47
CA ILE A 338 10.00 -22.11 -0.80
C ILE A 338 11.06 -21.04 -1.05
N ILE A 339 11.45 -20.31 0.00
CA ILE A 339 12.48 -19.27 -0.10
C ILE A 339 13.85 -19.89 -0.37
N LYS A 340 14.20 -20.99 0.31
CA LYS A 340 15.50 -21.64 0.18
C LYS A 340 15.69 -22.35 -1.16
N ASP A 341 14.64 -23.00 -1.66
CA ASP A 341 14.67 -23.75 -2.92
C ASP A 341 14.69 -22.82 -4.15
N ASN A 342 14.25 -21.57 -4.00
CA ASN A 342 14.37 -20.55 -5.04
C ASN A 342 15.74 -19.85 -4.98
N LYS A 343 16.66 -20.30 -5.83
CA LYS A 343 18.04 -19.78 -5.92
C LYS A 343 18.10 -18.26 -6.08
N GLN A 344 17.27 -17.68 -6.95
CA GLN A 344 17.27 -16.22 -7.19
C GLN A 344 16.81 -15.44 -5.96
N MET A 345 15.75 -15.91 -5.28
CA MET A 345 15.28 -15.29 -4.04
C MET A 345 16.32 -15.34 -2.93
N TRP A 346 17.06 -16.46 -2.84
CA TRP A 346 18.12 -16.67 -1.85
C TRP A 346 19.33 -15.76 -2.10
N GLU A 347 19.87 -15.76 -3.32
CA GLU A 347 21.08 -15.01 -3.67
C GLU A 347 20.90 -13.48 -3.58
N ARG A 348 19.68 -12.98 -3.79
CA ARG A 348 19.37 -11.54 -3.68
C ARG A 348 18.90 -11.10 -2.29
N MET A 349 18.81 -12.01 -1.32
CA MET A 349 18.25 -11.74 -0.01
C MET A 349 19.05 -10.64 0.71
N GLU A 350 18.36 -9.61 1.19
CA GLU A 350 19.00 -8.55 1.96
C GLU A 350 19.27 -9.00 3.40
N VAL A 351 20.32 -8.43 4.02
CA VAL A 351 20.80 -8.76 5.38
C VAL A 351 19.69 -8.88 6.40
N ARG A 352 18.75 -7.92 6.43
CA ARG A 352 17.63 -7.96 7.37
C ARG A 352 16.72 -9.17 7.17
N TRP A 353 16.46 -9.56 5.92
CA TRP A 353 15.60 -10.70 5.61
C TRP A 353 16.31 -12.03 5.84
N GLU A 354 17.62 -12.08 5.66
CA GLU A 354 18.46 -13.22 6.05
C GLU A 354 18.42 -13.43 7.56
N TRP A 355 18.57 -12.36 8.35
CA TRP A 355 18.39 -12.43 9.80
C TRP A 355 17.00 -12.96 10.20
N PHE A 356 15.93 -12.47 9.57
CA PHE A 356 14.57 -12.97 9.81
C PHE A 356 14.45 -14.47 9.44
N TYR A 357 15.07 -14.91 8.35
CA TYR A 357 15.07 -16.31 7.92
C TYR A 357 15.72 -17.21 8.97
N TYR A 358 16.92 -16.87 9.46
CA TYR A 358 17.62 -17.66 10.47
C TYR A 358 16.95 -17.62 11.85
N THR A 359 16.31 -16.50 12.20
CA THR A 359 15.46 -16.40 13.40
C THR A 359 14.31 -17.40 13.34
N ALA A 360 13.66 -17.55 12.18
CA ALA A 360 12.60 -18.52 11.97
C ALA A 360 13.10 -19.97 12.04
N LEU A 361 14.26 -20.28 11.45
CA LEU A 361 14.88 -21.59 11.59
C LEU A 361 15.20 -21.93 13.04
N GLY A 362 15.76 -20.98 13.80
CA GLY A 362 15.99 -21.17 15.23
C GLY A 362 14.70 -21.52 15.98
N ARG A 363 13.58 -20.86 15.61
CA ARG A 363 12.29 -21.12 16.24
C ARG A 363 11.76 -22.50 15.90
N VAL A 364 11.89 -22.93 14.65
CA VAL A 364 11.54 -24.30 14.23
C VAL A 364 12.31 -25.32 15.05
N SER A 365 13.64 -25.23 15.09
CA SER A 365 14.47 -26.16 15.86
C SER A 365 14.12 -26.14 17.36
N TYR A 366 13.80 -24.98 17.92
CA TYR A 366 13.36 -24.88 19.32
C TYR A 366 12.04 -25.63 19.54
N LEU A 367 11.04 -25.42 18.68
CA LEU A 367 9.73 -26.06 18.77
C LEU A 367 9.79 -27.59 18.51
N GLU A 368 10.80 -28.06 17.77
CA GLU A 368 11.07 -29.48 17.52
C GLU A 368 11.92 -30.14 18.62
N ASN A 369 12.13 -29.47 19.75
CA ASN A 369 12.96 -29.93 20.86
C ASN A 369 14.43 -30.20 20.47
N CYS A 370 14.97 -29.42 19.53
CA CYS A 370 16.37 -29.39 19.13
C CYS A 370 17.05 -28.09 19.61
N PRO A 371 17.19 -27.86 20.93
CA PRO A 371 17.61 -26.56 21.46
C PRO A 371 19.06 -26.17 21.10
N ASN A 372 19.97 -27.13 20.90
CA ASN A 372 21.32 -26.85 20.43
C ASN A 372 21.32 -26.28 19.00
N GLU A 373 20.55 -26.90 18.09
CA GLU A 373 20.41 -26.37 16.73
C GLU A 373 19.72 -25.00 16.75
N ALA A 374 18.69 -24.83 17.59
CA ALA A 374 18.03 -23.55 17.79
C ALA A 374 19.01 -22.44 18.19
N LEU A 375 19.92 -22.76 19.12
CA LEU A 375 20.96 -21.85 19.58
C LEU A 375 21.94 -21.50 18.45
N GLU A 376 22.39 -22.48 17.66
CA GLU A 376 23.27 -22.25 16.52
C GLU A 376 22.63 -21.33 15.47
N LYS A 377 21.38 -21.61 15.05
CA LYS A 377 20.68 -20.77 14.07
C LYS A 377 20.46 -19.35 14.60
N THR A 378 20.13 -19.20 15.87
CA THR A 378 19.89 -17.88 16.49
C THR A 378 21.20 -17.10 16.66
N LYS A 379 22.31 -17.75 16.99
CA LYS A 379 23.66 -17.14 16.99
C LYS A 379 24.08 -16.72 15.59
N HIS A 380 23.75 -17.51 14.58
CA HIS A 380 23.98 -17.12 13.18
C HIS A 380 23.14 -15.91 12.79
N ALA A 381 21.86 -15.86 13.15
CA ALA A 381 21.03 -14.67 12.97
C ALA A 381 21.69 -13.45 13.63
N LEU A 382 22.09 -13.54 14.91
CA LEU A 382 22.77 -12.44 15.60
C LEU A 382 24.02 -11.96 14.82
N SER A 383 24.85 -12.88 14.33
CA SER A 383 26.02 -12.54 13.53
C SER A 383 25.66 -11.79 12.25
N VAL A 384 24.60 -12.20 11.54
CA VAL A 384 24.09 -11.49 10.36
C VAL A 384 23.65 -10.06 10.73
N ALA A 385 22.96 -9.88 11.85
CA ALA A 385 22.49 -8.57 12.31
C ALA A 385 23.64 -7.65 12.72
N GLU A 386 24.65 -8.16 13.43
CA GLU A 386 25.85 -7.41 13.88
C GLU A 386 26.78 -7.05 12.72
N ASN A 387 26.90 -7.92 11.71
CA ASN A 387 27.67 -7.66 10.50
C ASN A 387 26.95 -6.70 9.53
N GLY A 388 25.64 -6.54 9.66
CA GLY A 388 24.89 -5.54 8.93
C GLY A 388 25.34 -4.15 9.34
N LYS A 389 25.91 -3.38 8.41
CA LYS A 389 26.36 -1.98 8.64
C LYS A 389 25.25 -0.98 9.00
N GLY A 390 24.03 -1.46 9.26
CA GLY A 390 22.85 -0.66 9.57
C GLY A 390 22.51 -0.61 11.07
N ASN A 391 21.64 0.33 11.45
CA ASN A 391 21.10 0.46 12.80
C ASN A 391 20.07 -0.65 13.11
N ASN A 392 20.54 -1.90 13.25
CA ASN A 392 19.74 -3.11 13.53
C ASN A 392 19.57 -3.38 15.04
N GLN A 393 19.46 -2.33 15.86
CA GLN A 393 19.50 -2.46 17.32
C GLN A 393 18.38 -3.34 17.88
N ASN A 394 17.18 -3.26 17.32
CA ASN A 394 16.04 -4.06 17.75
C ASN A 394 16.24 -5.55 17.44
N GLU A 395 16.77 -5.86 16.26
CA GLU A 395 17.11 -7.22 15.84
C GLU A 395 18.21 -7.82 16.72
N ILE A 396 19.30 -7.07 16.94
CA ILE A 396 20.42 -7.49 17.81
C ILE A 396 19.92 -7.76 19.23
N LYS A 397 19.14 -6.84 19.80
CA LYS A 397 18.55 -6.98 21.14
C LYS A 397 17.69 -8.24 21.22
N SER A 398 16.78 -8.42 20.27
CA SER A 398 15.85 -9.56 20.26
C SER A 398 16.57 -10.90 20.09
N SER A 399 17.61 -10.96 19.26
CA SER A 399 18.44 -12.17 19.13
C SER A 399 19.19 -12.48 20.43
N LYS A 400 19.76 -11.48 21.12
CA LYS A 400 20.44 -11.67 22.41
C LYS A 400 19.49 -12.17 23.50
N GLU A 401 18.29 -11.58 23.58
CA GLU A 401 17.24 -12.03 24.51
C GLU A 401 16.80 -13.47 24.23
N THR A 402 16.64 -13.82 22.95
CA THR A 402 16.25 -15.17 22.52
C THR A 402 17.33 -16.20 22.80
N ILE A 403 18.60 -15.88 22.55
CA ILE A 403 19.75 -16.74 22.88
C ILE A 403 19.76 -17.05 24.37
N LYS A 404 19.66 -16.02 25.22
CA LYS A 404 19.63 -16.19 26.67
C LYS A 404 18.47 -17.09 27.10
N TYR A 405 17.29 -16.87 26.53
CA TYR A 405 16.12 -17.71 26.80
C TYR A 405 16.35 -19.18 26.46
N ILE A 406 16.95 -19.50 25.31
CA ILE A 406 17.26 -20.88 24.90
C ILE A 406 18.30 -21.49 25.85
N GLU A 407 19.35 -20.75 26.21
CA GLU A 407 20.40 -21.19 27.13
C GLU A 407 19.85 -21.48 28.54
N ASP A 408 18.95 -20.65 29.05
CA ASP A 408 18.27 -20.87 30.34
C ASP A 408 17.44 -22.17 30.32
N GLN A 409 16.74 -22.48 29.21
CA GLN A 409 15.97 -23.72 29.08
C GLN A 409 16.88 -24.96 28.99
N LEU A 410 18.00 -24.87 28.27
CA LEU A 410 19.02 -25.92 28.21
C LEU A 410 19.58 -26.24 29.60
N TYR A 411 19.91 -25.21 30.38
CA TYR A 411 20.40 -25.37 31.75
C TYR A 411 19.38 -26.08 32.66
N LEU A 412 18.10 -25.71 32.56
CA LEU A 412 17.02 -26.35 33.32
C LEU A 412 16.84 -27.83 32.93
N GLN A 413 16.93 -28.17 31.64
CA GLN A 413 16.87 -29.55 31.17
C GLN A 413 18.04 -30.38 31.69
N GLN A 414 19.26 -29.85 31.63
CA GLN A 414 20.45 -30.51 32.17
C GLN A 414 20.32 -30.75 33.68
N ARG A 415 19.89 -29.75 34.46
CA ARG A 415 19.63 -29.91 35.90
C ARG A 415 18.60 -31.01 36.17
N ARG A 416 17.47 -31.02 35.47
CA ARG A 416 16.44 -32.07 35.63
C ARG A 416 17.01 -33.46 35.34
N TRP A 417 17.82 -33.60 34.30
CA TRP A 417 18.47 -34.87 33.98
C TRP A 417 19.44 -35.31 35.09
N TYR A 418 20.25 -34.39 35.64
CA TYR A 418 21.12 -34.70 36.77
C TYR A 418 20.34 -35.12 38.03
N PHE A 419 19.23 -34.45 38.36
CA PHE A 419 18.43 -34.82 39.54
C PHE A 419 17.68 -36.15 39.38
N CYS A 420 17.21 -36.50 38.17
CA CYS A 420 16.56 -37.78 37.91
C CYS A 420 17.53 -38.98 37.89
N ASN A 421 18.84 -38.74 37.77
CA ASN A 421 19.87 -39.79 37.77
C ASN A 421 20.62 -39.92 39.11
N ILE A 422 20.24 -39.13 40.12
CA ILE A 422 20.82 -39.17 41.48
C ILE A 422 19.84 -39.81 42.50
N ILE A 423 18.61 -40.13 42.07
CA ILE A 423 17.62 -40.94 42.80
C ILE A 423 17.57 -42.31 42.15
#